data_AF-A0AA43ERE0-F1
#
_entry.id   AF-A0AA43ERE0-F1
#
_cell.length_a   1.000
_cell.length_b   1.000
_cell.length_c   1.000
_cell.angle_alpha   90.00
_cell.angle_beta   90.00
_cell.angle_gamma   90.00
#
_symmetry.space_group_name_H-M   'P 1'
#
loop_
_entity.id
_entity.type
_entity.pdbx_description
1 polymer ?
#
loop_
_entity_poly.entity_id
_entity_poly.type
_entity_poly.pdbx_seq_one_letter_code
_entity_poly.pdbx_strand_id
1 'polypeptide(L)'
;MTARQTAKERLIQTFKFLKGLNELRNPVVRDLSGSDVMRIDSWPLHPCVTVRRGDRTEDETNDTADVELEPLIRIQRSRLTPCPGPPAILDDWLKPGWQSVEGEVQVLEFRHVQGKDKQTSTVALTDARERLEALNEWRLVRTKWAEAERPAIAARHLFDRIHALWTMIQREGDQVDLVLADGMLSVPEHGIHHPVLMQRIYLEFDPLLPEFRFNTGTEKVELHRALLRLVPSIEGRMIAHFDRELEEQPVEPLGGESTDGFYRRLVQGLFNDGEFLDGKMRGAVPTQPSMWREPLLYLRPRTAGLSTTLEYILEDLDKKDTEPPEGLSRIVGVETTAPSELPLRSDGEGPKVQPEPEPDILFSKPANAEQYDIAARLTTAKSVLVQGPPGTGKTHTIANLLGYLLSQGKSVLVTAHTTKALRVLRRQVDEALQPLALSVLESDAESQAQLSTAAQDIADRLSRSDAASLRREARLLRDKRRTLLHEKDALRRQLRDARFSEIEAIVHGGEGFSPIDVARRVKAGIERDGWIPGPLQPGMVCPLTDAEVRQLYASQDTLAPEDEAQLAVPQPALAELVTPADFRLLATERAGADVRAQA
;
A
#
# COMPACT_ATOMS: atom_id res chain seq x y z
N MET A 1 30.41 -0.87 -31.44
CA MET A 1 29.32 -1.39 -30.59
C MET A 1 28.11 -0.49 -30.76
N THR A 2 26.92 -1.05 -30.93
CA THR A 2 25.69 -0.25 -30.93
C THR A 2 25.44 0.29 -29.51
N ALA A 3 24.73 1.42 -29.37
CA ALA A 3 24.35 1.93 -28.04
C ALA A 3 23.66 0.85 -27.19
N ARG A 4 22.85 -0.01 -27.83
CA ARG A 4 22.20 -1.16 -27.17
C ARG A 4 23.20 -2.19 -26.63
N GLN A 5 24.26 -2.50 -27.38
CA GLN A 5 25.29 -3.43 -26.93
C GLN A 5 26.11 -2.85 -25.76
N THR A 6 26.41 -1.55 -25.80
CA THR A 6 27.06 -0.85 -24.69
C THR A 6 26.18 -0.82 -23.43
N ALA A 7 24.86 -0.61 -23.59
CA ALA A 7 23.92 -0.66 -22.47
C ALA A 7 23.89 -2.05 -21.82
N LYS A 8 23.87 -3.11 -22.64
CA LYS A 8 23.87 -4.50 -22.20
C LYS A 8 25.12 -4.84 -21.38
N GLU A 9 26.31 -4.47 -21.88
CA GLU A 9 27.57 -4.70 -21.16
C GLU A 9 27.63 -3.97 -19.82
N ARG A 10 27.21 -2.70 -19.77
CA ARG A 10 27.17 -1.92 -18.53
C ARG A 10 26.15 -2.46 -17.53
N LEU A 11 25.01 -2.95 -18.02
CA LEU A 11 24.01 -3.60 -17.16
C LEU A 11 24.55 -4.88 -16.55
N ILE A 12 25.20 -5.73 -17.35
CA ILE A 12 25.86 -6.96 -16.85
C ILE A 12 26.87 -6.61 -15.75
N GLN A 13 27.71 -5.59 -15.95
CA GLN A 13 28.66 -5.14 -14.92
C GLN A 13 27.95 -4.64 -13.65
N THR A 14 26.89 -3.85 -13.81
CA THR A 14 26.12 -3.30 -12.68
C THR A 14 25.43 -4.42 -11.89
N PHE A 15 24.77 -5.36 -12.55
CA PHE A 15 24.11 -6.48 -11.89
C PHE A 15 25.12 -7.45 -11.25
N LYS A 16 26.30 -7.66 -11.85
CA LYS A 16 27.41 -8.40 -11.22
C LYS A 16 27.90 -7.72 -9.93
N PHE A 17 28.05 -6.40 -9.95
CA PHE A 17 28.40 -5.63 -8.77
C PHE A 17 27.31 -5.74 -7.69
N LEU A 18 26.03 -5.57 -8.05
CA LEU A 18 24.90 -5.69 -7.12
C LEU A 18 24.82 -7.10 -6.50
N LYS A 19 25.07 -8.14 -7.30
CA LYS A 19 25.16 -9.52 -6.83
C LYS A 19 26.27 -9.68 -5.79
N GLY A 20 27.50 -9.28 -6.13
CA GLY A 20 28.64 -9.37 -5.20
C GLY A 20 28.43 -8.54 -3.92
N LEU A 21 27.82 -7.36 -4.04
CA LEU A 21 27.45 -6.54 -2.87
C LEU A 21 26.40 -7.23 -2.00
N ASN A 22 25.41 -7.89 -2.60
CA ASN A 22 24.40 -8.64 -1.87
C ASN A 22 25.02 -9.83 -1.12
N GLU A 23 25.90 -10.59 -1.78
CA GLU A 23 26.60 -11.73 -1.19
C GLU A 23 27.52 -11.32 -0.03
N LEU A 24 28.14 -10.14 -0.11
CA LEU A 24 28.94 -9.57 0.98
C LEU A 24 28.08 -9.12 2.17
N ARG A 25 26.92 -8.51 1.91
CA ARG A 25 26.01 -8.02 2.96
C ARG A 25 25.20 -9.15 3.60
N ASN A 26 24.88 -10.17 2.82
CA ASN A 26 24.05 -11.31 3.20
C ASN A 26 24.81 -12.60 2.84
N PRO A 27 25.82 -12.99 3.65
CA PRO A 27 26.58 -14.20 3.38
C PRO A 27 25.68 -15.43 3.44
N VAL A 28 25.89 -16.36 2.51
CA VAL A 28 25.15 -17.63 2.47
C VAL A 28 25.47 -18.42 3.74
N VAL A 29 24.42 -18.81 4.47
CA VAL A 29 24.55 -19.61 5.69
C VAL A 29 24.94 -21.04 5.27
N ARG A 30 26.11 -21.48 5.73
CA ARG A 30 26.66 -22.81 5.38
C ARG A 30 26.29 -23.90 6.38
N ASP A 31 26.00 -23.51 7.62
CA ASP A 31 25.67 -24.43 8.70
C ASP A 31 24.55 -23.85 9.57
N LEU A 32 23.51 -24.66 9.80
CA LEU A 32 22.37 -24.31 10.65
C LEU A 32 22.55 -24.70 12.12
N SER A 33 23.68 -25.29 12.53
CA SER A 33 23.93 -25.75 13.90
C SER A 33 23.78 -24.64 14.97
N GLY A 34 24.03 -23.38 14.61
CA GLY A 34 23.87 -22.21 15.49
C GLY A 34 22.53 -21.49 15.39
N SER A 35 21.59 -21.96 14.55
CA SER A 35 20.29 -21.32 14.31
C SER A 35 19.17 -22.01 15.08
N ASP A 36 18.11 -21.28 15.45
CA ASP A 36 16.90 -21.89 16.02
C ASP A 36 16.14 -22.65 14.92
N VAL A 37 16.39 -23.96 14.86
CA VAL A 37 15.74 -24.88 13.93
C VAL A 37 14.78 -25.81 14.66
N MET A 38 13.68 -26.14 14.00
CA MET A 38 12.68 -27.07 14.49
C MET A 38 12.69 -28.33 13.63
N ARG A 39 13.33 -29.38 14.12
CA ARG A 39 13.41 -30.68 13.42
C ARG A 39 12.09 -31.44 13.56
N ILE A 40 11.42 -31.71 12.45
CA ILE A 40 10.08 -32.31 12.46
C ILE A 40 10.11 -33.74 13.01
N ASP A 41 11.20 -34.47 12.78
CA ASP A 41 11.38 -35.82 13.33
C ASP A 41 11.60 -35.86 14.86
N SER A 42 11.82 -34.72 15.50
CA SER A 42 11.89 -34.64 16.98
C SER A 42 10.52 -34.41 17.63
N TRP A 43 9.48 -34.24 16.82
CA TRP A 43 8.15 -33.91 17.31
C TRP A 43 7.45 -35.14 17.91
N PRO A 44 6.61 -34.94 18.94
CA PRO A 44 5.96 -36.04 19.64
C PRO A 44 4.91 -36.70 18.76
N LEU A 45 4.84 -38.03 18.82
CA LEU A 45 3.75 -38.81 18.25
C LEU A 45 2.51 -38.64 19.13
N HIS A 46 1.63 -37.72 18.77
CA HIS A 46 0.41 -37.42 19.52
C HIS A 46 -0.71 -36.98 18.56
N PRO A 47 -2.00 -37.30 18.81
CA PRO A 47 -3.10 -36.91 17.92
C PRO A 47 -3.22 -35.41 17.65
N CYS A 48 -2.75 -34.58 18.57
CA CYS A 48 -2.71 -33.12 18.38
C CYS A 48 -1.60 -32.64 17.45
N VAL A 49 -0.69 -33.50 16.99
CA VAL A 49 0.40 -33.16 16.08
C VAL A 49 0.25 -34.04 14.85
N THR A 50 -0.19 -33.46 13.75
CA THR A 50 -0.35 -34.14 12.46
C THR A 50 0.65 -33.55 11.48
N VAL A 51 1.42 -34.41 10.83
CA VAL A 51 2.36 -34.03 9.77
C VAL A 51 2.03 -34.91 8.58
N ARG A 52 1.67 -34.30 7.45
CA ARG A 52 1.46 -35.02 6.19
C ARG A 52 2.82 -35.46 5.66
N ARG A 53 3.05 -36.77 5.58
CA ARG A 53 4.27 -37.36 5.02
C ARG A 53 3.89 -38.24 3.83
N GLY A 54 4.74 -38.26 2.80
CA GLY A 54 4.55 -39.07 1.61
C GLY A 54 4.23 -38.24 0.36
N ASP A 55 4.32 -38.90 -0.79
CA ASP A 55 4.07 -38.29 -2.09
C ASP A 55 2.58 -37.96 -2.29
N ARG A 56 2.28 -36.85 -2.98
CA ARG A 56 0.92 -36.53 -3.38
C ARG A 56 0.45 -37.57 -4.41
N THR A 57 -0.66 -38.22 -4.16
CA THR A 57 -1.35 -39.02 -5.19
C THR A 57 -2.15 -38.09 -6.10
N GLU A 58 -1.96 -38.22 -7.42
CA GLU A 58 -2.60 -37.37 -8.44
C GLU A 58 -4.15 -37.39 -8.40
N ASP A 59 -4.77 -38.36 -7.71
CA ASP A 59 -6.23 -38.49 -7.59
C ASP A 59 -6.91 -37.42 -6.70
N GLU A 60 -6.15 -36.57 -5.99
CA GLU A 60 -6.73 -35.47 -5.20
C GLU A 60 -6.99 -34.18 -6.00
N THR A 61 -6.56 -34.12 -7.27
CA THR A 61 -6.99 -33.04 -8.19
C THR A 61 -8.34 -33.38 -8.83
N ASN A 62 -9.38 -33.52 -8.01
CA ASN A 62 -10.74 -33.42 -8.55
C ASN A 62 -10.99 -31.96 -8.96
N ASP A 63 -11.40 -31.78 -10.21
CA ASP A 63 -11.76 -30.54 -10.94
C ASP A 63 -12.92 -29.72 -10.32
N THR A 64 -13.07 -29.71 -8.99
CA THR A 64 -13.98 -28.84 -8.26
C THR A 64 -13.18 -27.74 -7.59
N ALA A 65 -13.39 -26.50 -8.04
CA ALA A 65 -12.65 -25.29 -7.71
C ALA A 65 -12.71 -24.80 -6.24
N ASP A 66 -13.02 -25.66 -5.26
CA ASP A 66 -13.20 -25.30 -3.84
C ASP A 66 -12.70 -26.35 -2.83
N VAL A 67 -11.82 -27.29 -3.21
CA VAL A 67 -11.18 -28.16 -2.20
C VAL A 67 -10.05 -27.38 -1.53
N GLU A 68 -10.29 -26.85 -0.33
CA GLU A 68 -9.23 -26.32 0.54
C GLU A 68 -8.13 -27.39 0.66
N LEU A 69 -6.94 -27.10 0.13
CA LEU A 69 -5.77 -27.96 0.26
C LEU A 69 -5.53 -28.26 1.74
N GLU A 70 -5.48 -29.54 2.11
CA GLU A 70 -5.19 -29.91 3.49
C GLU A 70 -3.84 -29.32 3.95
N PRO A 71 -3.77 -28.75 5.17
CA PRO A 71 -2.54 -28.18 5.70
C PRO A 71 -1.45 -29.25 5.82
N LEU A 72 -0.19 -28.88 5.52
CA LEU A 72 0.97 -29.79 5.63
C LEU A 72 1.16 -30.30 7.06
N ILE A 73 0.97 -29.40 8.02
CA ILE A 73 1.20 -29.66 9.44
C ILE A 73 0.05 -29.01 10.23
N ARG A 74 -0.48 -29.76 11.20
CA ARG A 74 -1.48 -29.29 12.16
C ARG A 74 -0.98 -29.52 13.57
N ILE A 75 -0.97 -28.47 14.39
CA ILE A 75 -0.57 -28.56 15.79
C ILE A 75 -1.67 -27.94 16.65
N GLN A 76 -2.39 -28.80 17.37
CA GLN A 76 -3.46 -28.45 18.28
C GLN A 76 -2.96 -28.36 19.72
N ARG A 77 -3.65 -27.55 20.51
CA ARG A 77 -3.44 -27.46 21.96
C ARG A 77 -3.88 -28.76 22.65
N SER A 78 -2.93 -29.56 23.15
CA SER A 78 -3.25 -30.76 23.93
C SER A 78 -3.97 -30.43 25.24
N ARG A 79 -4.92 -31.30 25.63
CA ARG A 79 -5.60 -31.26 26.93
C ARG A 79 -4.90 -32.21 27.88
N LEU A 80 -4.43 -31.68 29.00
CA LEU A 80 -3.73 -32.45 30.02
C LEU A 80 -4.72 -33.05 31.02
N THR A 81 -4.46 -34.27 31.48
CA THR A 81 -5.25 -34.94 32.51
C THR A 81 -4.63 -34.71 33.90
N PRO A 82 -5.43 -34.52 34.96
CA PRO A 82 -4.89 -34.33 36.30
C PRO A 82 -4.24 -35.63 36.82
N CYS A 83 -3.14 -35.48 37.56
CA CYS A 83 -2.47 -36.61 38.21
C CYS A 83 -3.45 -37.35 39.14
N PRO A 84 -3.50 -38.70 39.10
CA PRO A 84 -4.33 -39.47 40.02
C PRO A 84 -3.94 -39.19 41.47
N GLY A 85 -4.91 -38.81 42.29
CA GLY A 85 -4.70 -38.55 43.71
C GLY A 85 -4.31 -39.81 44.49
N PRO A 86 -3.43 -39.70 45.50
CA PRO A 86 -3.11 -40.82 46.37
C PRO A 86 -4.33 -41.23 47.21
N PRO A 87 -4.44 -42.51 47.62
CA PRO A 87 -5.42 -42.93 48.61
C PRO A 87 -5.25 -42.18 49.93
N ALA A 88 -6.36 -41.91 50.64
CA ALA A 88 -6.36 -41.13 51.89
C ALA A 88 -5.43 -41.70 52.99
N ILE A 89 -5.11 -43.00 52.94
CA ILE A 89 -4.18 -43.65 53.87
C ILE A 89 -2.71 -43.18 53.70
N LEU A 90 -2.40 -42.55 52.56
CA LEU A 90 -1.11 -41.97 52.20
C LEU A 90 -1.07 -40.44 52.33
N ASP A 91 -2.16 -39.83 52.79
CA ASP A 91 -2.21 -38.38 53.02
C ASP A 91 -1.12 -37.97 54.05
N ASP A 92 -0.44 -36.88 53.75
CA ASP A 92 0.73 -36.35 54.47
C ASP A 92 1.98 -37.27 54.52
N TRP A 93 1.99 -38.43 53.85
CA TRP A 93 3.18 -39.30 53.75
C TRP A 93 4.03 -39.01 52.51
N LEU A 94 3.47 -38.31 51.53
CA LEU A 94 4.12 -37.96 50.25
C LEU A 94 4.71 -36.55 50.30
N LYS A 95 5.98 -36.40 49.91
CA LYS A 95 6.62 -35.09 49.76
C LYS A 95 6.09 -34.38 48.50
N PRO A 96 6.06 -33.03 48.45
CA PRO A 96 5.64 -32.29 47.26
C PRO A 96 6.47 -32.67 46.02
N GLY A 97 5.84 -32.64 44.84
CA GLY A 97 6.50 -32.91 43.55
C GLY A 97 5.90 -34.10 42.79
N TRP A 98 5.22 -35.02 43.48
CA TRP A 98 4.57 -36.17 42.83
C TRP A 98 3.44 -35.78 41.86
N GLN A 99 2.91 -34.56 41.95
CA GLN A 99 1.87 -34.05 41.07
C GLN A 99 2.35 -33.80 39.63
N SER A 100 3.66 -33.60 39.42
CA SER A 100 4.26 -33.42 38.09
C SER A 100 4.58 -34.76 37.45
N VAL A 101 4.47 -34.88 36.12
CA VAL A 101 4.86 -36.07 35.36
C VAL A 101 6.35 -36.40 35.51
N GLU A 102 7.20 -35.37 35.63
CA GLU A 102 8.65 -35.52 35.82
C GLU A 102 9.06 -35.70 37.29
N GLY A 103 8.14 -35.47 38.23
CA GLY A 103 8.42 -35.56 39.65
C GLY A 103 8.60 -37.02 40.12
N GLU A 104 9.54 -37.23 41.04
CA GLU A 104 9.72 -38.53 41.69
C GLU A 104 8.79 -38.68 42.90
N VAL A 105 8.29 -39.90 43.13
CA VAL A 105 7.47 -40.22 44.30
C VAL A 105 8.36 -40.42 45.52
N GLN A 106 8.55 -39.35 46.29
CA GLN A 106 9.27 -39.38 47.55
C GLN A 106 8.31 -39.51 48.74
N VAL A 107 8.62 -40.42 49.66
CA VAL A 107 7.85 -40.67 50.88
C VAL A 107 8.60 -40.22 52.13
N LEU A 108 7.87 -39.91 53.19
CA LEU A 108 8.41 -39.73 54.53
C LEU A 108 8.58 -41.10 55.20
N GLU A 109 9.76 -41.37 55.75
CA GLU A 109 10.03 -42.65 56.43
C GLU A 109 9.35 -42.72 57.81
N PHE A 110 9.27 -41.59 58.51
CA PHE A 110 8.69 -41.48 59.85
C PHE A 110 7.79 -40.25 59.97
N ARG A 111 6.70 -40.39 60.72
CA ARG A 111 5.80 -39.30 61.10
C ARG A 111 5.61 -39.28 62.61
N HIS A 112 5.59 -38.09 63.20
CA HIS A 112 5.20 -37.89 64.58
C HIS A 112 3.69 -37.63 64.64
N VAL A 113 2.95 -38.48 65.35
CA VAL A 113 1.51 -38.36 65.54
C VAL A 113 1.25 -38.08 67.02
N GLN A 114 0.45 -37.06 67.33
CA GLN A 114 0.03 -36.81 68.71
C GLN A 114 -1.20 -37.67 69.02
N GLY A 115 -1.06 -38.59 69.98
CA GLY A 115 -2.19 -39.35 70.51
C GLY A 115 -3.13 -38.45 71.32
N LYS A 116 -4.34 -38.96 71.61
CA LYS A 116 -5.36 -38.26 72.43
C LYS A 116 -4.86 -37.82 73.82
N ASP A 117 -3.76 -38.41 74.30
CA ASP A 117 -3.12 -38.13 75.59
C ASP A 117 -1.94 -37.12 75.53
N LYS A 118 -1.78 -36.37 74.42
CA LYS A 118 -0.65 -35.44 74.17
C LYS A 118 0.75 -36.07 74.15
N GLN A 119 0.86 -37.40 74.14
CA GLN A 119 2.13 -38.08 73.85
C GLN A 119 2.38 -38.15 72.35
N THR A 120 3.58 -37.76 71.93
CA THR A 120 4.05 -37.85 70.55
C THR A 120 4.58 -39.26 70.30
N SER A 121 3.90 -40.04 69.46
CA SER A 121 4.38 -41.33 69.00
C SER A 121 4.99 -41.20 67.60
N THR A 122 6.12 -41.86 67.37
CA THR A 122 6.72 -41.95 66.04
C THR A 122 6.16 -43.19 65.35
N VAL A 123 5.49 -42.98 64.22
CA VAL A 123 4.96 -44.04 63.37
C VAL A 123 5.85 -44.10 62.13
N ALA A 124 6.32 -45.29 61.77
CA ALA A 124 7.01 -45.51 60.51
C ALA A 124 6.00 -45.87 59.40
N LEU A 125 6.36 -45.55 58.15
CA LEU A 125 5.56 -45.90 56.98
C LEU A 125 5.36 -47.43 56.87
N THR A 126 6.38 -48.19 57.28
CA THR A 126 6.45 -49.66 57.24
C THR A 126 5.61 -50.36 58.31
N ASP A 127 5.09 -49.64 59.31
CA ASP A 127 4.36 -50.23 60.43
C ASP A 127 3.00 -50.81 60.04
N ALA A 128 2.46 -50.41 58.87
CA ALA A 128 1.20 -50.90 58.35
C ALA A 128 1.39 -51.45 56.93
N ARG A 129 1.18 -52.77 56.79
CA ARG A 129 1.25 -53.47 55.51
C ARG A 129 0.30 -52.87 54.46
N GLU A 130 -0.90 -52.48 54.89
CA GLU A 130 -1.92 -51.82 54.05
C GLU A 130 -1.41 -50.52 53.39
N ARG A 131 -0.54 -49.75 54.07
CA ARG A 131 0.04 -48.51 53.50
C ARG A 131 1.06 -48.81 52.41
N LEU A 132 1.89 -49.84 52.61
CA LEU A 132 2.87 -50.27 51.62
C LEU A 132 2.21 -50.83 50.36
N GLU A 133 1.14 -51.60 50.52
CA GLU A 133 0.33 -52.12 49.41
C GLU A 133 -0.36 -50.98 48.64
N ALA A 134 -1.04 -50.06 49.34
CA ALA A 134 -1.66 -48.88 48.71
C ALA A 134 -0.65 -47.97 47.99
N LEU A 135 0.56 -47.79 48.54
CA LEU A 135 1.63 -47.01 47.91
C LEU A 135 2.11 -47.66 46.61
N ASN A 136 2.30 -48.98 46.60
CA ASN A 136 2.76 -49.70 45.41
C ASN A 136 1.69 -49.72 44.30
N GLU A 137 0.42 -49.94 44.67
CA GLU A 137 -0.70 -49.88 43.73
C GLU A 137 -0.85 -48.49 43.12
N TRP A 138 -0.86 -47.44 43.95
CA TRP A 138 -0.95 -46.07 43.46
C TRP A 138 0.26 -45.66 42.62
N ARG A 139 1.48 -46.07 42.99
CA ARG A 139 2.68 -45.87 42.17
C ARG A 139 2.51 -46.47 40.78
N LEU A 140 1.95 -47.66 40.67
CA LEU A 140 1.71 -48.31 39.38
C LEU A 140 0.67 -47.55 38.53
N VAL A 141 -0.41 -47.06 39.15
CA VAL A 141 -1.42 -46.21 38.47
C VAL A 141 -0.80 -44.90 38.00
N ARG A 142 0.00 -44.24 38.84
CA ARG A 142 0.68 -42.99 38.51
C ARG A 142 1.71 -43.18 37.39
N THR A 143 2.51 -44.25 37.41
CA THR A 143 3.50 -44.50 36.34
C THR A 143 2.81 -44.68 35.00
N LYS A 144 1.70 -45.44 34.94
CA LYS A 144 0.90 -45.59 33.72
C LYS A 144 0.32 -44.26 33.25
N TRP A 145 -0.18 -43.44 34.17
CA TRP A 145 -0.64 -42.08 33.85
C TRP A 145 0.50 -41.22 33.28
N ALA A 146 1.66 -41.20 33.94
CA ALA A 146 2.82 -40.41 33.51
C ALA A 146 3.34 -40.83 32.13
N GLU A 147 3.37 -42.14 31.83
CA GLU A 147 3.74 -42.67 30.52
C GLU A 147 2.75 -42.23 29.42
N ALA A 148 1.45 -42.23 29.70
CA ALA A 148 0.42 -41.78 28.76
C ALA A 148 0.39 -40.25 28.59
N GLU A 149 0.72 -39.50 29.63
CA GLU A 149 0.66 -38.04 29.66
C GLU A 149 1.92 -37.38 29.02
N ARG A 150 3.07 -38.07 29.03
CA ARG A 150 4.35 -37.58 28.45
C ARG A 150 4.21 -37.07 27.00
N PRO A 151 3.61 -37.83 26.05
CA PRO A 151 3.39 -37.33 24.69
C PRO A 151 2.49 -36.08 24.63
N ALA A 152 1.49 -35.99 25.51
CA ALA A 152 0.59 -34.84 25.56
C ALA A 152 1.29 -33.57 26.08
N ILE A 153 2.19 -33.70 27.07
CA ILE A 153 3.05 -32.61 27.56
C ILE A 153 4.08 -32.20 26.50
N ALA A 154 4.70 -33.16 25.81
CA ALA A 154 5.60 -32.84 24.70
C ALA A 154 4.87 -32.07 23.59
N ALA A 155 3.64 -32.46 23.24
CA ALA A 155 2.81 -31.75 22.26
C ALA A 155 2.43 -30.35 22.75
N ARG A 156 2.19 -30.20 24.06
CA ARG A 156 1.94 -28.90 24.71
C ARG A 156 3.13 -27.96 24.54
N HIS A 157 4.33 -28.42 24.85
CA HIS A 157 5.55 -27.63 24.69
C HIS A 157 5.82 -27.25 23.24
N LEU A 158 5.58 -28.17 22.30
CA LEU A 158 5.67 -27.87 20.87
C LEU A 158 4.69 -26.76 20.47
N PHE A 159 3.43 -26.84 20.91
CA PHE A 159 2.42 -25.80 20.66
C PHE A 159 2.87 -24.43 21.20
N ASP A 160 3.36 -24.37 22.44
CA ASP A 160 3.80 -23.12 23.06
C ASP A 160 5.04 -22.54 22.32
N ARG A 161 5.93 -23.40 21.80
CA ARG A 161 7.09 -22.99 20.98
C ARG A 161 6.66 -22.46 19.60
N ILE A 162 5.68 -23.08 18.94
CA ILE A 162 5.09 -22.58 17.69
C ILE A 162 4.33 -21.27 17.91
N HIS A 163 3.66 -21.10 19.04
CA HIS A 163 3.02 -19.83 19.38
C HIS A 163 4.04 -18.69 19.51
N ALA A 164 5.20 -18.95 20.12
CA ALA A 164 6.29 -17.98 20.19
C ALA A 164 6.83 -17.62 18.79
N LEU A 165 7.03 -18.63 17.93
CA LEU A 165 7.42 -18.44 16.53
C LEU A 165 6.39 -17.59 15.77
N TRP A 166 5.10 -17.91 15.88
CA TRP A 166 4.02 -17.14 15.26
C TRP A 166 4.02 -15.68 15.72
N THR A 167 4.18 -15.44 17.02
CA THR A 167 4.25 -14.08 17.59
C THR A 167 5.44 -13.30 17.04
N MET A 168 6.59 -13.95 16.85
CA MET A 168 7.78 -13.35 16.24
C MET A 168 7.53 -12.99 14.78
N ILE A 169 6.95 -13.89 13.99
CA ILE A 169 6.60 -13.65 12.57
C ILE A 169 5.60 -12.49 12.46
N GLN A 170 4.62 -12.37 13.36
CA GLN A 170 3.69 -11.23 13.34
C GLN A 170 4.38 -9.88 13.61
N ARG A 171 5.50 -9.88 14.35
CA ARG A 171 6.26 -8.65 14.67
C ARG A 171 7.29 -8.31 13.59
N GLU A 172 7.94 -9.32 13.02
CA GLU A 172 9.12 -9.19 12.14
C GLU A 172 8.89 -9.76 10.74
N GLY A 173 7.64 -10.04 10.35
CA GLY A 173 7.27 -10.74 9.10
C GLY A 173 7.77 -10.10 7.82
N ASP A 174 7.98 -8.78 7.81
CA ASP A 174 8.59 -8.05 6.70
C ASP A 174 10.07 -8.43 6.46
N GLN A 175 10.76 -9.04 7.43
CA GLN A 175 12.20 -9.33 7.39
C GLN A 175 12.54 -10.81 7.25
N VAL A 176 11.64 -11.72 7.65
CA VAL A 176 11.88 -13.16 7.68
C VAL A 176 10.84 -13.95 6.91
N ASP A 177 11.26 -15.06 6.31
CA ASP A 177 10.39 -16.07 5.75
C ASP A 177 10.48 -17.36 6.56
N LEU A 178 9.34 -18.00 6.78
CA LEU A 178 9.28 -19.36 7.33
C LEU A 178 9.49 -20.37 6.20
N VAL A 179 10.48 -21.24 6.37
CA VAL A 179 10.88 -22.21 5.36
C VAL A 179 10.83 -23.61 5.93
N LEU A 180 10.18 -24.50 5.17
CA LEU A 180 10.28 -25.93 5.29
C LEU A 180 11.40 -26.40 4.38
N ALA A 181 12.41 -27.03 4.96
CA ALA A 181 13.57 -27.49 4.22
C ALA A 181 13.89 -28.95 4.53
N ASP A 182 14.48 -29.62 3.56
CA ASP A 182 14.87 -31.02 3.63
C ASP A 182 16.06 -31.31 2.71
N GLY A 183 16.62 -32.52 2.82
CA GLY A 183 17.81 -32.94 2.08
C GLY A 183 19.05 -32.29 2.65
N MET A 184 19.42 -32.69 3.87
CA MET A 184 20.61 -32.17 4.55
C MET A 184 21.86 -32.58 3.77
N LEU A 185 22.57 -31.61 3.22
CA LEU A 185 23.83 -31.81 2.52
C LEU A 185 25.00 -31.50 3.45
N SER A 186 25.90 -32.45 3.59
CA SER A 186 27.18 -32.30 4.27
C SER A 186 28.32 -32.35 3.27
N VAL A 187 29.08 -31.24 3.14
CA VAL A 187 30.34 -31.18 2.37
C VAL A 187 31.45 -30.74 3.32
N PRO A 188 32.19 -31.68 3.92
CA PRO A 188 33.17 -31.39 4.98
C PRO A 188 34.26 -30.43 4.54
N GLU A 189 34.79 -30.61 3.32
CA GLU A 189 35.85 -29.77 2.75
C GLU A 189 35.48 -28.28 2.67
N HIS A 190 34.19 -27.98 2.55
CA HIS A 190 33.66 -26.63 2.39
C HIS A 190 32.93 -26.12 3.64
N GLY A 191 32.87 -26.93 4.70
CA GLY A 191 32.15 -26.64 5.93
C GLY A 191 30.65 -26.42 5.71
N ILE A 192 30.06 -27.16 4.75
CA ILE A 192 28.63 -27.08 4.44
C ILE A 192 27.91 -28.17 5.21
N HIS A 193 26.88 -27.78 5.95
CA HIS A 193 25.93 -28.63 6.65
C HIS A 193 24.56 -27.94 6.65
N HIS A 194 23.87 -28.00 5.51
CA HIS A 194 22.64 -27.23 5.29
C HIS A 194 21.67 -27.98 4.36
N PRO A 195 20.35 -27.87 4.57
CA PRO A 195 19.36 -28.46 3.65
C PRO A 195 19.40 -27.78 2.27
N VAL A 196 19.19 -28.57 1.23
CA VAL A 196 19.28 -28.09 -0.16
C VAL A 196 17.91 -27.85 -0.78
N LEU A 197 16.88 -28.60 -0.38
CA LEU A 197 15.52 -28.41 -0.87
C LEU A 197 14.77 -27.49 0.09
N MET A 198 14.14 -26.44 -0.43
CA MET A 198 13.45 -25.44 0.38
C MET A 198 12.07 -25.14 -0.20
N GLN A 199 11.09 -24.98 0.68
CA GLN A 199 9.76 -24.54 0.34
C GLN A 199 9.29 -23.51 1.35
N ARG A 200 8.84 -22.35 0.87
CA ARG A 200 8.24 -21.34 1.74
C ARG A 200 6.85 -21.78 2.17
N ILE A 201 6.57 -21.65 3.46
CA ILE A 201 5.28 -22.00 4.07
C ILE A 201 4.75 -20.88 4.95
N TYR A 202 3.45 -20.91 5.23
CA TYR A 202 2.75 -19.91 6.04
C TYR A 202 2.21 -20.55 7.30
N LEU A 203 2.21 -19.77 8.38
CA LEU A 203 1.73 -20.21 9.68
C LEU A 203 0.47 -19.44 10.06
N GLU A 204 -0.65 -20.16 10.11
CA GLU A 204 -1.96 -19.63 10.48
C GLU A 204 -2.36 -20.13 11.86
N PHE A 205 -3.05 -19.27 12.62
CA PHE A 205 -3.60 -19.61 13.94
C PHE A 205 -5.12 -19.47 13.92
N ASP A 206 -5.81 -20.55 14.25
CA ASP A 206 -7.26 -20.55 14.48
C ASP A 206 -7.53 -20.32 15.99
N PRO A 207 -8.19 -19.21 16.37
CA PRO A 207 -8.49 -18.93 17.78
C PRO A 207 -9.72 -19.69 18.30
N LEU A 208 -10.62 -20.16 17.43
CA LEU A 208 -11.84 -20.88 17.81
C LEU A 208 -11.50 -22.32 18.23
N LEU A 209 -10.66 -22.96 17.42
CA LEU A 209 -10.00 -24.21 17.71
C LEU A 209 -8.51 -23.91 17.83
N PRO A 210 -7.92 -23.81 19.05
CA PRO A 210 -6.53 -23.39 19.24
C PRO A 210 -5.56 -24.34 18.54
N GLU A 211 -5.31 -24.04 17.28
CA GLU A 211 -4.67 -24.88 16.27
C GLU A 211 -3.79 -23.99 15.40
N PHE A 212 -2.56 -24.44 15.17
CA PHE A 212 -1.68 -23.89 14.16
C PHE A 212 -1.71 -24.75 12.92
N ARG A 213 -1.85 -24.11 11.76
CA ARG A 213 -1.83 -24.74 10.44
C ARG A 213 -0.66 -24.22 9.63
N PHE A 214 0.10 -25.13 9.02
CA PHE A 214 1.17 -24.77 8.10
C PHE A 214 0.72 -25.05 6.67
N ASN A 215 0.61 -24.00 5.87
CA ASN A 215 0.09 -24.06 4.51
C ASN A 215 1.20 -23.78 3.49
N THR A 216 1.12 -24.47 2.34
CA THR A 216 1.92 -24.11 1.16
C THR A 216 1.23 -22.98 0.41
N GLY A 217 1.99 -21.97 0.00
CA GLY A 217 1.48 -20.96 -0.92
C GLY A 217 1.58 -21.40 -2.37
N THR A 218 1.49 -20.44 -3.30
CA THR A 218 1.73 -20.64 -4.74
C THR A 218 3.21 -20.80 -5.09
N GLU A 219 4.11 -20.63 -4.13
CA GLU A 219 5.55 -20.74 -4.35
C GLU A 219 5.96 -22.20 -4.54
N LYS A 220 6.75 -22.45 -5.58
CA LYS A 220 7.30 -23.76 -5.89
C LYS A 220 8.43 -24.11 -4.92
N VAL A 221 8.69 -25.41 -4.80
CA VAL A 221 9.88 -25.93 -4.14
C VAL A 221 11.11 -25.48 -4.94
N GLU A 222 12.15 -25.03 -4.25
CA GLU A 222 13.38 -24.49 -4.84
C GLU A 222 14.63 -25.17 -4.28
N LEU A 223 15.69 -25.21 -5.09
CA LEU A 223 17.02 -25.63 -4.65
C LEU A 223 17.79 -24.46 -4.04
N HIS A 224 18.61 -24.72 -3.03
CA HIS A 224 19.52 -23.74 -2.47
C HIS A 224 20.74 -23.50 -3.37
N ARG A 225 20.52 -22.86 -4.52
CA ARG A 225 21.55 -22.62 -5.55
C ARG A 225 22.78 -21.91 -5.02
N ALA A 226 22.56 -20.89 -4.19
CA ALA A 226 23.63 -20.10 -3.60
C ALA A 226 24.57 -20.95 -2.73
N LEU A 227 24.04 -21.96 -2.03
CA LEU A 227 24.84 -22.91 -1.25
C LEU A 227 25.65 -23.84 -2.15
N LEU A 228 25.02 -24.41 -3.19
CA LEU A 228 25.68 -25.34 -4.11
C LEU A 228 26.83 -24.67 -4.88
N ARG A 229 26.67 -23.41 -5.28
CA ARG A 229 27.70 -22.64 -5.99
C ARG A 229 28.93 -22.30 -5.12
N LEU A 230 28.85 -22.46 -3.80
CA LEU A 230 30.03 -22.29 -2.92
C LEU A 230 31.06 -23.41 -3.12
N VAL A 231 30.67 -24.53 -3.71
CA VAL A 231 31.53 -25.67 -3.96
C VAL A 231 32.10 -25.57 -5.37
N PRO A 232 33.40 -25.29 -5.56
CA PRO A 232 33.97 -25.02 -6.89
C PRO A 232 33.93 -26.21 -7.85
N SER A 233 33.82 -27.44 -7.34
CA SER A 233 33.70 -28.64 -8.17
C SER A 233 32.32 -28.79 -8.81
N ILE A 234 31.29 -28.07 -8.32
CA ILE A 234 29.95 -28.12 -8.88
C ILE A 234 29.85 -27.18 -10.08
N GLU A 235 29.58 -27.77 -11.24
CA GLU A 235 29.36 -27.00 -12.46
C GLU A 235 27.94 -26.41 -12.49
N GLY A 236 27.82 -25.12 -12.83
CA GLY A 236 26.53 -24.43 -12.88
C GLY A 236 25.49 -25.06 -13.82
N ARG A 237 25.94 -25.77 -14.88
CA ARG A 237 25.06 -26.52 -15.78
C ARG A 237 24.34 -27.68 -15.11
N MET A 238 24.96 -28.30 -14.09
CA MET A 238 24.35 -29.39 -13.33
C MET A 238 23.27 -28.87 -12.39
N ILE A 239 23.50 -27.71 -11.76
CA ILE A 239 22.48 -27.05 -10.94
C ILE A 239 21.25 -26.73 -11.81
N ALA A 240 21.45 -26.13 -12.97
CA ALA A 240 20.36 -25.80 -13.91
C ALA A 240 19.67 -27.04 -14.53
N HIS A 241 20.31 -28.21 -14.52
CA HIS A 241 19.68 -29.48 -14.91
C HIS A 241 18.69 -29.92 -13.82
N PHE A 242 19.13 -29.98 -12.56
CA PHE A 242 18.26 -30.38 -11.44
C PHE A 242 17.15 -29.37 -11.15
N ASP A 243 17.36 -28.08 -11.42
CA ASP A 243 16.29 -27.09 -11.37
C ASP A 243 15.17 -27.40 -12.38
N ARG A 244 15.53 -27.76 -13.63
CA ARG A 244 14.55 -28.16 -14.64
C ARG A 244 13.86 -29.47 -14.30
N GLU A 245 14.60 -30.43 -13.76
CA GLU A 245 14.02 -31.67 -13.24
C GLU A 245 12.98 -31.38 -12.15
N LEU A 246 13.26 -30.45 -11.24
CA LEU A 246 12.31 -30.04 -10.19
C LEU A 246 11.09 -29.30 -10.75
N GLU A 247 11.24 -28.57 -11.87
CA GLU A 247 10.12 -27.92 -12.57
C GLU A 247 9.23 -28.93 -13.32
N GLU A 248 9.82 -29.97 -13.91
CA GLU A 248 9.13 -31.01 -14.67
C GLU A 248 8.50 -32.08 -13.75
N GLN A 249 9.21 -32.45 -12.68
CA GLN A 249 8.81 -33.45 -11.68
C GLN A 249 8.99 -32.86 -10.27
N PRO A 250 8.00 -32.10 -9.78
CA PRO A 250 8.10 -31.45 -8.48
C PRO A 250 8.14 -32.48 -7.35
N VAL A 251 9.15 -32.34 -6.49
CA VAL A 251 9.26 -33.09 -5.22
C VAL A 251 9.01 -32.16 -4.04
N GLU A 252 8.58 -32.72 -2.91
CA GLU A 252 8.22 -31.97 -1.70
C GLU A 252 9.17 -32.29 -0.54
N PRO A 253 9.50 -31.33 0.34
CA PRO A 253 10.34 -31.62 1.52
C PRO A 253 9.77 -32.69 2.47
N LEU A 254 8.44 -32.90 2.47
CA LEU A 254 7.79 -33.97 3.24
C LEU A 254 7.37 -35.17 2.38
N GLY A 255 7.86 -35.23 1.13
CA GLY A 255 7.58 -36.30 0.18
C GLY A 255 8.21 -37.63 0.58
N GLY A 256 7.84 -38.70 -0.13
CA GLY A 256 8.29 -40.06 0.09
C GLY A 256 9.39 -40.47 -0.88
N GLU A 257 9.15 -41.57 -1.60
CA GLU A 257 10.13 -42.21 -2.48
C GLU A 257 10.54 -41.32 -3.65
N SER A 258 9.63 -40.47 -4.15
CA SER A 258 9.96 -39.51 -5.22
C SER A 258 11.11 -38.59 -4.81
N THR A 259 11.08 -38.12 -3.56
CA THR A 259 12.02 -37.16 -3.00
C THR A 259 13.35 -37.82 -2.67
N ASP A 260 13.32 -39.06 -2.15
CA ASP A 260 14.53 -39.87 -1.94
C ASP A 260 15.24 -40.16 -3.26
N GLY A 261 14.47 -40.49 -4.30
CA GLY A 261 14.98 -40.70 -5.66
C GLY A 261 15.66 -39.45 -6.21
N PHE A 262 15.05 -38.28 -6.01
CA PHE A 262 15.63 -36.99 -6.40
C PHE A 262 16.94 -36.70 -5.67
N TYR A 263 17.00 -36.87 -4.34
CA TYR A 263 18.23 -36.63 -3.58
C TYR A 263 19.37 -37.56 -3.97
N ARG A 264 19.06 -38.84 -4.24
CA ARG A 264 20.06 -39.80 -4.72
C ARG A 264 20.68 -39.35 -6.05
N ARG A 265 19.85 -38.90 -7.00
CA ARG A 265 20.34 -38.35 -8.27
C ARG A 265 21.10 -37.04 -8.08
N LEU A 266 20.61 -36.16 -7.20
CA LEU A 266 21.22 -34.87 -6.91
C LEU A 266 22.65 -35.03 -6.37
N VAL A 267 22.86 -35.81 -5.30
CA VAL A 267 24.18 -35.96 -4.70
C VAL A 267 25.17 -36.67 -5.62
N GLN A 268 24.72 -37.70 -6.35
CA GLN A 268 25.56 -38.45 -7.31
C GLN A 268 25.86 -37.65 -8.60
N GLY A 269 24.99 -36.71 -8.96
CA GLY A 269 25.19 -35.84 -10.12
C GLY A 269 26.06 -34.62 -9.82
N LEU A 270 26.07 -34.14 -8.57
CA LEU A 270 26.86 -32.98 -8.16
C LEU A 270 28.28 -33.35 -7.68
N PHE A 271 28.47 -34.57 -7.16
CA PHE A 271 29.74 -35.02 -6.59
C PHE A 271 30.13 -36.39 -7.15
N ASN A 272 31.41 -36.59 -7.48
CA ASN A 272 31.91 -37.87 -8.02
C ASN A 272 31.82 -39.03 -7.00
N ASP A 273 31.98 -38.69 -5.73
CA ASP A 273 32.02 -39.52 -4.53
C ASP A 273 30.86 -39.19 -3.58
N GLY A 274 29.76 -38.67 -4.14
CA GLY A 274 28.54 -38.32 -3.42
C GLY A 274 27.74 -39.54 -2.97
N GLU A 275 27.40 -39.60 -1.68
CA GLU A 275 26.62 -40.69 -1.10
C GLU A 275 25.28 -40.21 -0.56
N PHE A 276 24.19 -40.92 -0.91
CA PHE A 276 22.89 -40.74 -0.27
C PHE A 276 22.73 -41.75 0.87
N LEU A 277 22.47 -41.27 2.07
CA LEU A 277 22.35 -42.08 3.27
C LEU A 277 20.87 -42.33 3.60
N ASP A 278 20.46 -43.59 3.56
CA ASP A 278 19.10 -44.01 3.93
C ASP A 278 18.94 -43.96 5.46
N GLY A 279 18.50 -42.80 5.97
CA GLY A 279 18.16 -42.58 7.37
C GLY A 279 19.01 -41.51 8.08
N LYS A 280 18.67 -41.24 9.35
CA LYS A 280 19.40 -40.25 10.16
C LYS A 280 20.84 -40.69 10.42
N MET A 281 21.78 -39.78 10.16
CA MET A 281 23.15 -39.90 10.67
C MET A 281 23.14 -40.00 12.20
N ARG A 282 23.41 -41.22 12.70
CA ARG A 282 23.67 -41.50 14.12
C ARG A 282 25.17 -41.66 14.32
N GLY A 283 25.95 -40.58 14.22
CA GLY A 283 27.41 -40.70 14.40
C GLY A 283 28.26 -39.53 13.88
N ALA A 284 29.53 -39.84 13.65
CA ALA A 284 30.61 -38.92 13.25
C ALA A 284 30.30 -38.16 11.95
N VAL A 285 30.83 -36.94 11.82
CA VAL A 285 30.70 -36.11 10.60
C VAL A 285 31.16 -36.93 9.38
N PRO A 286 30.37 -36.98 8.29
CA PRO A 286 30.77 -37.69 7.07
C PRO A 286 32.15 -37.22 6.61
N THR A 287 32.97 -38.11 6.07
CA THR A 287 34.28 -37.75 5.49
C THR A 287 34.20 -37.37 4.01
N GLN A 288 33.11 -37.75 3.35
CA GLN A 288 32.82 -37.49 1.94
C GLN A 288 31.52 -36.69 1.79
N PRO A 289 31.24 -36.08 0.61
CA PRO A 289 29.97 -35.41 0.37
C PRO A 289 28.79 -36.37 0.56
N SER A 290 27.89 -36.05 1.48
CA SER A 290 26.76 -36.93 1.80
C SER A 290 25.46 -36.16 1.96
N MET A 291 24.34 -36.81 1.60
CA MET A 291 23.00 -36.25 1.71
C MET A 291 22.03 -37.22 2.40
N TRP A 292 21.15 -36.73 3.27
CA TRP A 292 20.10 -37.53 3.93
C TRP A 292 18.82 -36.71 4.17
N ARG A 293 17.72 -37.41 4.47
CA ARG A 293 16.43 -36.83 4.86
C ARG A 293 16.48 -36.28 6.29
N GLU A 294 16.19 -35.00 6.45
CA GLU A 294 16.05 -34.37 7.77
C GLU A 294 15.13 -33.14 7.65
N PRO A 295 13.80 -33.34 7.55
CA PRO A 295 12.87 -32.23 7.37
C PRO A 295 12.87 -31.33 8.61
N LEU A 296 13.06 -30.04 8.38
CA LEU A 296 13.16 -29.03 9.42
C LEU A 296 12.44 -27.73 9.03
N LEU A 297 12.03 -26.97 10.05
CA LEU A 297 11.52 -25.61 9.90
C LEU A 297 12.53 -24.62 10.48
N TYR A 298 12.74 -23.52 9.78
CA TYR A 298 13.55 -22.41 10.28
C TYR A 298 13.14 -21.08 9.65
N LEU A 299 13.58 -19.98 10.25
CA LEU A 299 13.39 -18.63 9.72
C LEU A 299 14.61 -18.22 8.91
N ARG A 300 14.41 -17.77 7.66
CA ARG A 300 15.46 -17.17 6.83
C ARG A 300 15.21 -15.69 6.59
N PRO A 301 16.23 -14.84 6.44
CA PRO A 301 16.06 -13.46 5.99
C PRO A 301 15.48 -13.38 4.57
N ARG A 302 14.55 -12.45 4.32
CA ARG A 302 13.94 -12.24 2.99
C ARG A 302 14.92 -11.84 1.89
N THR A 303 16.11 -11.35 2.24
CA THR A 303 17.17 -10.98 1.27
C THR A 303 17.76 -12.19 0.55
N ALA A 304 17.48 -13.42 1.00
CA ALA A 304 18.02 -14.65 0.42
C ALA A 304 17.60 -14.87 -1.05
N GLY A 305 16.39 -14.48 -1.44
CA GLY A 305 15.89 -14.66 -2.82
C GLY A 305 16.46 -13.66 -3.85
N LEU A 306 16.97 -12.51 -3.38
CA LEU A 306 17.49 -11.46 -4.26
C LEU A 306 18.69 -11.93 -5.08
N SER A 307 19.58 -12.75 -4.48
CA SER A 307 20.72 -13.32 -5.19
C SER A 307 20.26 -14.13 -6.40
N THR A 308 19.27 -15.02 -6.21
CA THR A 308 18.70 -15.84 -7.27
C THR A 308 18.04 -14.97 -8.36
N THR A 309 17.30 -13.93 -7.99
CA THR A 309 16.72 -12.99 -8.97
C THR A 309 17.79 -12.26 -9.78
N LEU A 310 18.85 -11.77 -9.13
CA LEU A 310 19.97 -11.11 -9.81
C LEU A 310 20.69 -12.07 -10.77
N GLU A 311 20.78 -13.36 -10.41
CA GLU A 311 21.30 -14.40 -11.30
C GLU A 311 20.44 -14.60 -12.54
N TYR A 312 19.13 -14.74 -12.38
CA TYR A 312 18.23 -14.85 -13.52
C TYR A 312 18.33 -13.65 -14.47
N ILE A 313 18.44 -12.44 -13.92
CA ILE A 313 18.63 -11.23 -14.73
C ILE A 313 19.95 -11.29 -15.50
N LEU A 314 21.04 -11.74 -14.88
CA LEU A 314 22.34 -11.89 -15.54
C LEU A 314 22.30 -12.96 -16.63
N GLU A 315 21.72 -14.12 -16.36
CA GLU A 315 21.55 -15.21 -17.32
C GLU A 315 20.70 -14.77 -18.52
N ASP A 316 19.64 -14.00 -18.27
CA ASP A 316 18.80 -13.45 -19.34
C ASP A 316 19.52 -12.38 -20.16
N LEU A 317 20.28 -11.49 -19.51
CA LEU A 317 21.12 -10.49 -20.19
C LEU A 317 22.27 -11.12 -20.97
N ASP A 318 22.76 -12.31 -20.63
CA ASP A 318 23.83 -12.97 -21.39
C ASP A 318 23.33 -13.62 -22.70
N LYS A 319 22.02 -13.88 -22.83
CA LYS A 319 21.44 -14.41 -24.09
C LYS A 319 21.58 -13.40 -25.22
N LYS A 320 21.93 -13.86 -26.43
CA LYS A 320 22.19 -12.97 -27.58
C LYS A 320 20.98 -12.11 -27.98
N ASP A 321 19.78 -12.67 -27.88
CA ASP A 321 18.54 -12.04 -28.37
C ASP A 321 17.86 -11.11 -27.35
N THR A 322 18.34 -11.07 -26.11
CA THR A 322 17.77 -10.20 -25.08
C THR A 322 18.19 -8.75 -25.31
N GLU A 323 17.22 -7.87 -25.54
CA GLU A 323 17.42 -6.43 -25.59
C GLU A 323 17.21 -5.80 -24.20
N PRO A 324 18.15 -4.98 -23.71
CA PRO A 324 17.99 -4.34 -22.42
C PRO A 324 16.84 -3.34 -22.44
N PRO A 325 15.95 -3.34 -21.42
CA PRO A 325 14.90 -2.35 -21.30
C PRO A 325 15.47 -0.94 -21.35
N GLU A 326 14.77 -0.02 -22.02
CA GLU A 326 15.22 1.36 -22.18
C GLU A 326 15.40 2.07 -20.83
N GLY A 327 14.51 1.85 -19.87
CA GLY A 327 14.62 2.42 -18.53
C GLY A 327 15.91 2.02 -17.83
N LEU A 328 16.31 0.75 -17.93
CA LEU A 328 17.57 0.25 -17.37
C LEU A 328 18.78 0.77 -18.15
N SER A 329 18.67 0.89 -19.47
CA SER A 329 19.73 1.45 -20.32
C SER A 329 20.07 2.89 -19.94
N ARG A 330 19.06 3.71 -19.61
CA ARG A 330 19.25 5.10 -19.16
C ARG A 330 19.90 5.17 -17.77
N ILE A 331 19.58 4.25 -16.87
CA ILE A 331 20.19 4.18 -15.53
C ILE A 331 21.71 3.95 -15.64
N VAL A 332 22.16 3.14 -16.62
CA VAL A 332 23.60 2.95 -16.91
C VAL A 332 24.20 4.02 -17.83
N GLY A 333 23.49 5.13 -18.03
CA GLY A 333 23.94 6.29 -18.81
C GLY A 333 24.05 6.02 -20.30
N VAL A 334 23.15 5.20 -20.86
CA VAL A 334 23.09 4.95 -22.31
C VAL A 334 21.73 5.36 -22.86
N GLU A 335 21.74 6.40 -23.69
CA GLU A 335 20.57 6.84 -24.43
C GLU A 335 20.42 5.97 -25.69
N THR A 336 19.34 5.19 -25.76
CA THR A 336 19.03 4.31 -26.89
C THR A 336 18.20 5.01 -27.97
N THR A 337 17.69 6.22 -27.70
CA THR A 337 16.98 7.09 -28.64
C THR A 337 17.52 8.51 -28.51
N ALA A 338 17.58 9.23 -29.64
CA ALA A 338 18.04 10.64 -29.66
C ALA A 338 17.19 11.48 -28.69
N PRO A 339 17.80 12.45 -27.99
CA PRO A 339 17.08 13.31 -27.06
C PRO A 339 15.97 14.04 -27.82
N SER A 340 14.71 13.82 -27.43
CA SER A 340 13.70 14.83 -27.65
C SER A 340 14.04 15.94 -26.67
N GLU A 341 14.70 16.99 -27.17
CA GLU A 341 14.92 18.22 -26.42
C GLU A 341 13.55 18.74 -25.97
N LEU A 342 13.18 18.43 -24.73
CA LEU A 342 12.13 19.16 -24.05
C LEU A 342 12.64 20.60 -23.91
N PRO A 343 11.91 21.62 -24.38
CA PRO A 343 12.27 22.98 -24.05
C PRO A 343 12.12 23.12 -22.54
N LEU A 344 13.25 23.19 -21.85
CA LEU A 344 13.33 23.85 -20.56
C LEU A 344 12.77 25.25 -20.81
N ARG A 345 11.54 25.51 -20.34
CA ARG A 345 11.00 26.86 -20.28
C ARG A 345 11.91 27.66 -19.34
N SER A 346 12.91 28.29 -19.91
CA SER A 346 13.57 29.44 -19.30
C SER A 346 12.59 30.61 -19.41
N ASP A 347 12.49 31.39 -18.34
CA ASP A 347 11.74 32.64 -18.31
C ASP A 347 12.40 33.62 -19.30
N GLY A 348 11.98 33.57 -20.55
CA GLY A 348 12.53 34.40 -21.61
C GLY A 348 11.80 34.16 -22.93
N GLU A 349 11.23 35.23 -23.48
CA GLU A 349 10.40 35.25 -24.70
C GLU A 349 10.97 34.41 -25.85
N GLY A 350 10.30 33.29 -26.13
CA GLY A 350 10.57 32.41 -27.27
C GLY A 350 9.27 32.10 -28.03
N PRO A 351 9.36 31.77 -29.33
CA PRO A 351 8.27 31.87 -30.28
C PRO A 351 7.10 30.94 -29.93
N LYS A 352 5.88 31.45 -30.10
CA LYS A 352 4.60 30.75 -29.87
C LYS A 352 4.49 29.50 -30.76
N VAL A 353 5.03 28.39 -30.29
CA VAL A 353 4.64 27.05 -30.74
C VAL A 353 3.16 26.91 -30.38
N GLN A 354 2.34 26.50 -31.36
CA GLN A 354 0.92 26.22 -31.13
C GLN A 354 0.82 25.26 -29.95
N PRO A 355 0.03 25.56 -28.90
CA PRO A 355 -0.07 24.67 -27.77
C PRO A 355 -0.69 23.36 -28.27
N GLU A 356 0.08 22.27 -28.19
CA GLU A 356 -0.52 20.94 -28.23
C GLU A 356 -1.68 20.91 -27.23
N PRO A 357 -2.80 20.24 -27.55
CA PRO A 357 -3.92 20.17 -26.64
C PRO A 357 -3.42 19.64 -25.29
N GLU A 358 -3.69 20.39 -24.22
CA GLU A 358 -3.28 19.98 -22.87
C GLU A 358 -3.72 18.53 -22.62
N PRO A 359 -2.83 17.67 -22.08
CA PRO A 359 -3.16 16.28 -21.87
C PRO A 359 -4.41 16.18 -20.99
N ASP A 360 -5.36 15.32 -21.39
CA ASP A 360 -6.60 15.11 -20.63
C ASP A 360 -6.30 14.33 -19.33
N ILE A 361 -5.82 15.04 -18.31
CA ILE A 361 -5.43 14.47 -17.03
C ILE A 361 -6.68 14.17 -16.19
N LEU A 362 -6.87 12.89 -15.89
CA LEU A 362 -7.96 12.36 -15.08
C LEU A 362 -7.46 11.94 -13.71
N PHE A 363 -7.54 12.86 -12.75
CA PHE A 363 -7.29 12.57 -11.35
C PHE A 363 -8.57 12.19 -10.62
N SER A 364 -8.46 11.24 -9.70
CA SER A 364 -9.57 10.78 -8.86
C SER A 364 -9.79 11.67 -7.63
N LYS A 365 -8.78 12.44 -7.21
CA LYS A 365 -8.82 13.34 -6.06
C LYS A 365 -8.39 14.77 -6.43
N PRO A 366 -8.79 15.79 -5.63
CA PRO A 366 -8.32 17.16 -5.83
C PRO A 366 -6.79 17.23 -5.89
N ALA A 367 -6.27 18.07 -6.78
CA ALA A 367 -4.84 18.24 -7.00
C ALA A 367 -4.47 19.71 -7.18
N ASN A 368 -3.27 20.08 -6.76
CA ASN A 368 -2.70 21.41 -6.99
C ASN A 368 -1.98 21.49 -8.35
N ALA A 369 -1.55 22.70 -8.74
CA ALA A 369 -0.91 22.95 -10.03
C ALA A 369 0.37 22.11 -10.21
N GLU A 370 1.16 21.95 -9.15
CA GLU A 370 2.40 21.16 -9.18
C GLU A 370 2.12 19.67 -9.42
N GLN A 371 1.05 19.12 -8.84
CA GLN A 371 0.62 17.75 -9.09
C GLN A 371 0.13 17.53 -10.53
N TYR A 372 -0.55 18.53 -11.12
CA TYR A 372 -0.90 18.50 -12.54
C TYR A 372 0.35 18.54 -13.43
N ASP A 373 1.34 19.37 -13.10
CA ASP A 373 2.60 19.44 -13.85
C ASP A 373 3.36 18.09 -13.83
N ILE A 374 3.34 17.37 -12.69
CA ILE A 374 3.91 16.02 -12.61
C ILE A 374 3.25 15.07 -13.62
N ALA A 375 1.92 15.06 -13.71
CA ALA A 375 1.22 14.20 -14.66
C ALA A 375 1.42 14.63 -16.12
N ALA A 376 1.48 15.95 -16.39
CA ALA A 376 1.78 16.49 -17.71
C ALA A 376 3.21 16.13 -18.16
N ARG A 377 4.20 16.18 -17.26
CA ARG A 377 5.55 15.70 -17.56
C ARG A 377 5.58 14.20 -17.83
N LEU A 378 4.74 13.41 -17.15
CA LEU A 378 4.66 11.96 -17.35
C LEU A 378 4.09 11.58 -18.73
N THR A 379 3.39 12.48 -19.44
CA THR A 379 2.89 12.18 -20.79
C THR A 379 3.98 12.27 -21.85
N THR A 380 4.99 13.11 -21.63
CA THR A 380 6.08 13.34 -22.59
C THR A 380 7.37 12.66 -22.17
N ALA A 381 7.67 12.61 -20.87
CA ALA A 381 8.86 12.01 -20.31
C ALA A 381 8.65 10.54 -19.91
N LYS A 382 9.65 9.71 -20.18
CA LYS A 382 9.65 8.28 -19.80
C LYS A 382 9.90 8.05 -18.30
N SER A 383 10.43 9.04 -17.58
CA SER A 383 10.69 8.99 -16.14
C SER A 383 10.58 10.39 -15.55
N VAL A 384 10.02 10.48 -14.34
CA VAL A 384 9.86 11.72 -13.59
C VAL A 384 10.31 11.49 -12.15
N LEU A 385 11.26 12.30 -11.69
CA LEU A 385 11.68 12.32 -10.29
C LEU A 385 10.87 13.38 -9.53
N VAL A 386 10.16 12.94 -8.49
CA VAL A 386 9.37 13.83 -7.63
C VAL A 386 10.03 13.94 -6.27
N GLN A 387 10.51 15.13 -5.92
CA GLN A 387 11.10 15.43 -4.63
C GLN A 387 10.25 16.45 -3.87
N GLY A 388 10.06 16.24 -2.57
CA GLY A 388 9.37 17.20 -1.71
C GLY A 388 9.58 16.91 -0.23
N PRO A 389 9.38 17.89 0.67
CA PRO A 389 9.39 17.71 2.12
C PRO A 389 8.38 16.65 2.62
N PRO A 390 8.53 16.10 3.84
CA PRO A 390 7.49 15.24 4.43
C PRO A 390 6.16 16.00 4.52
N GLY A 391 5.04 15.31 4.26
CA GLY A 391 3.70 15.91 4.32
C GLY A 391 3.21 16.64 3.06
N THR A 392 4.04 16.82 2.02
CA THR A 392 3.64 17.54 0.79
C THR A 392 2.80 16.71 -0.19
N GLY A 393 2.03 15.75 0.30
CA GLY A 393 1.07 14.99 -0.51
C GLY A 393 1.68 14.01 -1.53
N LYS A 394 2.94 13.57 -1.40
CA LYS A 394 3.55 12.60 -2.35
C LYS A 394 2.72 11.33 -2.54
N THR A 395 2.27 10.71 -1.46
CA THR A 395 1.40 9.52 -1.52
C THR A 395 0.06 9.81 -2.19
N HIS A 396 -0.49 11.00 -1.95
CA HIS A 396 -1.72 11.47 -2.62
C HIS A 396 -1.50 11.67 -4.12
N THR A 397 -0.34 12.22 -4.51
CA THR A 397 0.06 12.34 -5.91
C THR A 397 0.14 10.96 -6.58
N ILE A 398 0.73 9.96 -5.92
CA ILE A 398 0.81 8.58 -6.44
C ILE A 398 -0.60 8.01 -6.67
N ALA A 399 -1.53 8.20 -5.73
CA ALA A 399 -2.91 7.72 -5.89
C ALA A 399 -3.63 8.38 -7.09
N ASN A 400 -3.42 9.68 -7.29
CA ASN A 400 -3.94 10.40 -8.46
C ASN A 400 -3.32 9.92 -9.78
N LEU A 401 -2.01 9.67 -9.80
CA LEU A 401 -1.33 9.11 -10.96
C LEU A 401 -1.80 7.69 -11.28
N LEU A 402 -2.11 6.86 -10.27
CA LEU A 402 -2.71 5.54 -10.48
C LEU A 402 -4.04 5.65 -11.22
N GLY A 403 -4.95 6.50 -10.75
CA GLY A 403 -6.23 6.73 -11.44
C GLY A 403 -6.03 7.20 -12.88
N TYR A 404 -5.09 8.12 -13.10
CA TYR A 404 -4.78 8.61 -14.42
C TYR A 404 -4.23 7.52 -15.35
N LEU A 405 -3.20 6.77 -14.92
CA LEU A 405 -2.58 5.72 -15.73
C LEU A 405 -3.55 4.57 -16.04
N LEU A 406 -4.38 4.18 -15.08
CA LEU A 406 -5.45 3.19 -15.27
C LEU A 406 -6.49 3.68 -16.29
N SER A 407 -6.83 4.96 -16.28
CA SER A 407 -7.75 5.54 -17.28
C SER A 407 -7.21 5.49 -18.71
N GLN A 408 -5.88 5.35 -18.87
CA GLN A 408 -5.20 5.13 -20.15
C GLN A 408 -5.11 3.64 -20.53
N GLY A 409 -5.62 2.73 -19.70
CA GLY A 409 -5.53 1.28 -19.89
C GLY A 409 -4.15 0.70 -19.59
N LYS A 410 -3.30 1.41 -18.84
CA LYS A 410 -1.95 0.92 -18.49
C LYS A 410 -2.00 0.00 -17.27
N SER A 411 -1.14 -1.02 -17.26
CA SER A 411 -0.81 -1.77 -16.05
C SER A 411 0.23 -1.00 -15.24
N VAL A 412 0.06 -0.95 -13.91
CA VAL A 412 0.93 -0.18 -13.03
C VAL A 412 1.41 -1.06 -11.88
N LEU A 413 2.74 -1.18 -11.73
CA LEU A 413 3.38 -1.79 -10.57
C LEU A 413 3.79 -0.68 -9.60
N VAL A 414 3.38 -0.80 -8.34
CA VAL A 414 3.83 0.08 -7.26
C VAL A 414 4.66 -0.71 -6.27
N THR A 415 5.86 -0.22 -5.97
CA THR A 415 6.76 -0.81 -4.99
C THR A 415 7.05 0.17 -3.86
N ALA A 416 7.26 -0.33 -2.64
CA ALA A 416 7.69 0.46 -1.50
C ALA A 416 8.58 -0.38 -0.59
N HIS A 417 9.32 0.27 0.31
CA HIS A 417 10.20 -0.42 1.24
C HIS A 417 9.44 -1.20 2.34
N THR A 418 8.21 -0.78 2.68
CA THR A 418 7.42 -1.42 3.75
C THR A 418 6.00 -1.73 3.26
N THR A 419 5.44 -2.83 3.73
CA THR A 419 4.04 -3.23 3.48
C THR A 419 3.06 -2.18 4.00
N LYS A 420 3.35 -1.58 5.16
CA LYS A 420 2.59 -0.46 5.73
C LYS A 420 2.44 0.72 4.77
N ALA A 421 3.48 1.10 4.03
CA ALA A 421 3.41 2.20 3.07
C ALA A 421 2.43 1.90 1.92
N LEU A 422 2.41 0.66 1.44
CA LEU A 422 1.49 0.21 0.39
C LEU A 422 0.04 0.14 0.90
N ARG A 423 -0.18 -0.33 2.14
CA ARG A 423 -1.50 -0.29 2.79
C ARG A 423 -2.03 1.16 2.92
N VAL A 424 -1.16 2.11 3.29
CA VAL A 424 -1.53 3.54 3.34
C VAL A 424 -1.86 4.07 1.95
N LEU A 425 -1.06 3.73 0.94
CA LEU A 425 -1.33 4.14 -0.44
C LEU A 425 -2.68 3.60 -0.94
N ARG A 426 -3.00 2.33 -0.68
CA ARG A 426 -4.29 1.73 -1.08
C ARG A 426 -5.48 2.51 -0.50
N ARG A 427 -5.40 2.92 0.77
CA ARG A 427 -6.43 3.78 1.39
C ARG A 427 -6.51 5.18 0.76
N GLN A 428 -5.44 5.63 0.11
CA GLN A 428 -5.45 6.87 -0.66
C GLN A 428 -5.98 6.71 -2.08
N VAL A 429 -6.07 5.49 -2.61
CA VAL A 429 -6.75 5.23 -3.88
C VAL A 429 -8.26 5.37 -3.68
N ASP A 430 -8.94 5.93 -4.68
CA ASP A 430 -10.40 6.07 -4.69
C ASP A 430 -11.08 4.70 -4.52
N GLU A 431 -12.15 4.65 -3.73
CA GLU A 431 -12.86 3.40 -3.39
C GLU A 431 -13.30 2.63 -4.64
N ALA A 432 -13.68 3.32 -5.72
CA ALA A 432 -14.10 2.68 -6.96
C ALA A 432 -12.96 1.95 -7.69
N LEU A 433 -11.71 2.34 -7.42
CA LEU A 433 -10.48 1.80 -8.03
C LEU A 433 -9.73 0.83 -7.10
N GLN A 434 -10.06 0.79 -5.80
CA GLN A 434 -9.39 -0.09 -4.83
C GLN A 434 -9.47 -1.58 -5.18
N PRO A 435 -10.57 -2.14 -5.75
CA PRO A 435 -10.60 -3.53 -6.20
C PRO A 435 -9.61 -3.84 -7.34
N LEU A 436 -9.23 -2.83 -8.13
CA LEU A 436 -8.22 -2.99 -9.19
C LEU A 436 -6.79 -2.95 -8.64
N ALA A 437 -6.60 -2.45 -7.42
CA ALA A 437 -5.31 -2.36 -6.75
C ALA A 437 -5.00 -3.69 -6.04
N LEU A 438 -4.57 -4.69 -6.83
CA LEU A 438 -4.08 -5.96 -6.31
C LEU A 438 -2.76 -5.73 -5.57
N SER A 439 -2.77 -5.92 -4.26
CA SER A 439 -1.57 -5.90 -3.45
C SER A 439 -1.04 -7.33 -3.35
N VAL A 440 -0.11 -7.70 -4.24
CA VAL A 440 0.67 -8.93 -4.08
C VAL A 440 1.76 -8.67 -3.05
N LEU A 441 1.34 -8.50 -1.79
CA LEU A 441 2.24 -8.44 -0.66
C LEU A 441 1.91 -9.62 0.20
N GLU A 442 2.86 -10.54 0.31
CA GLU A 442 2.79 -11.70 1.20
C GLU A 442 1.67 -12.67 0.82
N SER A 443 1.99 -13.94 0.94
CA SER A 443 1.05 -15.06 0.83
C SER A 443 0.43 -15.33 2.18
N ASP A 444 0.15 -14.25 2.91
CA ASP A 444 -0.72 -14.27 4.07
C ASP A 444 -2.13 -14.62 3.58
N ALA A 445 -2.85 -15.44 4.34
CA ALA A 445 -4.25 -15.74 4.09
C ALA A 445 -5.08 -14.45 3.86
N GLU A 446 -4.72 -13.34 4.51
CA GLU A 446 -5.36 -12.04 4.32
C GLU A 446 -5.15 -11.48 2.90
N SER A 447 -3.95 -11.57 2.34
CA SER A 447 -3.64 -11.08 0.99
C SER A 447 -4.28 -11.96 -0.09
N GLN A 448 -4.31 -13.28 0.10
CA GLN A 448 -5.06 -14.17 -0.81
C GLN A 448 -6.57 -13.93 -0.74
N ALA A 449 -7.13 -13.76 0.46
CA ALA A 449 -8.53 -13.38 0.62
C ALA A 449 -8.83 -12.02 -0.05
N GLN A 450 -7.91 -11.06 0.05
CA GLN A 450 -8.03 -9.78 -0.64
C GLN A 450 -7.97 -9.91 -2.17
N LEU A 451 -7.08 -10.76 -2.72
CA LEU A 451 -7.01 -11.05 -4.15
C LEU A 451 -8.29 -11.74 -4.64
N SER A 452 -8.79 -12.74 -3.89
CA SER A 452 -10.03 -13.44 -4.19
C SER A 452 -11.23 -12.48 -4.18
N THR A 453 -11.35 -11.65 -3.13
CA THR A 453 -12.40 -10.62 -3.04
C THR A 453 -12.33 -9.64 -4.20
N ALA A 454 -11.13 -9.15 -4.54
CA ALA A 454 -10.93 -8.26 -5.67
C ALA A 454 -11.32 -8.91 -7.01
N ALA A 455 -10.94 -10.18 -7.22
CA ALA A 455 -11.31 -10.94 -8.40
C ALA A 455 -12.84 -11.13 -8.51
N GLN A 456 -13.49 -11.45 -7.38
CA GLN A 456 -14.94 -11.57 -7.28
C GLN A 456 -15.63 -10.24 -7.62
N ASP A 457 -15.17 -9.13 -7.03
CA ASP A 457 -15.71 -7.79 -7.31
C ASP A 457 -15.55 -7.39 -8.78
N ILE A 458 -14.41 -7.73 -9.39
CA ILE A 458 -14.14 -7.49 -10.82
C ILE A 458 -15.08 -8.34 -11.68
N ALA A 459 -15.25 -9.63 -11.36
CA ALA A 459 -16.15 -10.55 -12.07
C ALA A 459 -17.62 -10.10 -11.95
N ASP A 460 -18.05 -9.69 -10.76
CA ASP A 460 -19.38 -9.14 -10.50
C ASP A 460 -19.62 -7.84 -11.28
N ARG A 461 -18.63 -6.95 -11.36
CA ARG A 461 -18.73 -5.74 -12.20
C ARG A 461 -18.79 -6.07 -13.68
N LEU A 462 -17.97 -7.00 -14.16
CA LEU A 462 -17.95 -7.42 -15.57
C LEU A 462 -19.25 -8.12 -15.99
N SER A 463 -19.87 -8.89 -15.08
CA SER A 463 -21.14 -9.57 -15.36
C SER A 463 -22.34 -8.63 -15.36
N ARG A 464 -22.34 -7.60 -14.51
CA ARG A 464 -23.42 -6.59 -14.44
C ARG A 464 -23.31 -5.49 -15.48
N SER A 465 -22.13 -5.24 -16.04
CA SER A 465 -21.86 -4.06 -16.86
C SER A 465 -21.63 -4.42 -18.33
N ASP A 466 -22.46 -3.86 -19.20
CA ASP A 466 -22.20 -3.88 -20.65
C ASP A 466 -21.15 -2.83 -21.04
N ALA A 467 -20.11 -3.26 -21.78
CA ALA A 467 -19.04 -2.39 -22.23
C ALA A 467 -19.54 -1.22 -23.10
N ALA A 468 -20.61 -1.40 -23.87
CA ALA A 468 -21.17 -0.30 -24.67
C ALA A 468 -21.90 0.72 -23.78
N SER A 469 -22.58 0.28 -22.73
CA SER A 469 -23.16 1.16 -21.70
C SER A 469 -22.08 1.99 -20.99
N LEU A 470 -21.02 1.35 -20.48
CA LEU A 470 -19.91 2.04 -19.79
C LEU A 470 -19.22 3.07 -20.69
N ARG A 471 -19.02 2.75 -21.97
CA ARG A 471 -18.46 3.71 -22.94
C ARG A 471 -19.37 4.91 -23.19
N ARG A 472 -20.69 4.72 -23.19
CA ARG A 472 -21.66 5.82 -23.33
C ARG A 472 -21.63 6.71 -22.09
N GLU A 473 -21.64 6.13 -20.91
CA GLU A 473 -21.54 6.87 -19.65
C GLU A 473 -20.23 7.67 -19.58
N ALA A 474 -19.10 7.05 -19.93
CA ALA A 474 -17.80 7.74 -19.98
C ALA A 474 -17.80 8.95 -20.94
N ARG A 475 -18.49 8.85 -22.09
CA ARG A 475 -18.65 10.00 -23.02
C ARG A 475 -19.47 11.11 -22.39
N LEU A 476 -20.63 10.79 -21.80
CA LEU A 476 -21.49 11.77 -21.12
C LEU A 476 -20.75 12.50 -20.00
N LEU A 477 -19.99 11.77 -19.18
CA LEU A 477 -19.20 12.33 -18.09
C LEU A 477 -18.05 13.21 -18.61
N ARG A 478 -17.40 12.84 -19.72
CA ARG A 478 -16.38 13.69 -20.37
C ARG A 478 -16.98 15.00 -20.89
N ASP A 479 -18.14 14.95 -21.54
CA ASP A 479 -18.82 16.15 -22.03
C ASP A 479 -19.27 17.07 -20.89
N LYS A 480 -19.82 16.49 -19.82
CA LYS A 480 -20.16 17.23 -18.60
C LYS A 480 -18.94 17.89 -17.98
N ARG A 481 -17.83 17.16 -17.85
CA ARG A 481 -16.56 17.70 -17.32
C ARG A 481 -16.05 18.85 -18.18
N ARG A 482 -16.07 18.72 -19.52
CA ARG A 482 -15.66 19.79 -20.44
C ARG A 482 -16.50 21.05 -20.24
N THR A 483 -17.81 20.91 -20.11
CA THR A 483 -18.73 22.04 -19.85
C THR A 483 -18.39 22.75 -18.54
N LEU A 484 -18.24 21.98 -17.45
CA LEU A 484 -17.87 22.53 -16.13
C LEU A 484 -16.50 23.21 -16.13
N LEU A 485 -15.53 22.69 -16.88
CA LEU A 485 -14.21 23.34 -17.02
C LEU A 485 -14.33 24.68 -17.75
N HIS A 486 -15.10 24.75 -18.83
CA HIS A 486 -15.35 26.01 -19.54
C HIS A 486 -16.05 27.05 -18.66
N GLU A 487 -17.07 26.64 -17.89
CA GLU A 487 -17.76 27.51 -16.94
C GLU A 487 -16.82 28.02 -15.85
N LYS A 488 -16.01 27.14 -15.27
CA LYS A 488 -15.00 27.50 -14.27
C LYS A 488 -14.01 28.54 -14.82
N ASP A 489 -13.54 28.36 -16.05
CA ASP A 489 -12.57 29.29 -16.66
C ASP A 489 -13.22 30.61 -17.09
N ALA A 490 -14.51 30.61 -17.45
CA ALA A 490 -15.28 31.83 -17.67
C ALA A 490 -15.45 32.63 -16.36
N LEU A 491 -15.85 31.96 -15.27
CA LEU A 491 -16.00 32.58 -13.95
C LEU A 491 -14.66 33.11 -13.42
N ARG A 492 -13.56 32.38 -13.63
CA ARG A 492 -12.21 32.86 -13.27
C ARG A 492 -11.80 34.11 -14.04
N ARG A 493 -12.16 34.21 -15.33
CA ARG A 493 -11.94 35.42 -16.13
C ARG A 493 -12.79 36.57 -15.60
N GLN A 494 -14.09 36.36 -15.39
CA GLN A 494 -14.97 37.38 -14.81
C GLN A 494 -14.47 37.88 -13.46
N LEU A 495 -14.01 36.99 -12.57
CA LEU A 495 -13.43 37.37 -11.28
C LEU A 495 -12.15 38.19 -11.47
N ARG A 496 -11.30 37.79 -12.42
CA ARG A 496 -10.07 38.52 -12.75
C ARG A 496 -10.41 39.91 -13.29
N ASP A 497 -11.33 40.00 -14.23
CA ASP A 497 -11.75 41.26 -14.86
C ASP A 497 -12.39 42.20 -13.84
N ALA A 498 -13.23 41.68 -12.93
CA ALA A 498 -13.79 42.45 -11.82
C ALA A 498 -12.72 42.96 -10.84
N ARG A 499 -11.65 42.18 -10.60
CA ARG A 499 -10.51 42.65 -9.78
C ARG A 499 -9.65 43.66 -10.52
N PHE A 500 -9.52 43.54 -11.84
CA PHE A 500 -8.79 44.53 -12.64
C PHE A 500 -9.55 45.84 -12.76
N SER A 501 -10.88 45.83 -12.87
CA SER A 501 -11.69 47.05 -12.97
C SER A 501 -11.59 47.92 -11.70
N GLU A 502 -11.29 47.35 -10.53
CA GLU A 502 -11.00 48.12 -9.31
C GLU A 502 -9.69 48.94 -9.39
N ILE A 503 -8.77 48.56 -10.28
CA ILE A 503 -7.41 49.11 -10.40
C ILE A 503 -7.18 49.78 -11.77
N GLU A 504 -8.09 49.56 -12.72
CA GLU A 504 -8.00 50.05 -14.09
C GLU A 504 -7.93 51.58 -14.12
N ALA A 505 -6.95 52.11 -14.86
CA ALA A 505 -6.73 53.55 -14.94
C ALA A 505 -7.86 54.21 -15.75
N ILE A 506 -8.48 55.22 -15.16
CA ILE A 506 -9.49 56.05 -15.80
C ILE A 506 -8.76 57.02 -16.73
N VAL A 507 -8.96 56.86 -18.04
CA VAL A 507 -8.34 57.73 -19.05
C VAL A 507 -9.17 58.99 -19.23
N HIS A 508 -8.56 60.15 -18.98
CA HIS A 508 -9.17 61.46 -19.19
C HIS A 508 -8.17 62.38 -19.92
N GLY A 509 -8.55 62.89 -21.09
CA GLY A 509 -7.69 63.78 -21.88
C GLY A 509 -6.41 63.13 -22.42
N GLY A 510 -6.37 61.79 -22.54
CA GLY A 510 -5.18 61.04 -22.97
C GLY A 510 -4.21 60.67 -21.85
N GLU A 511 -4.45 61.13 -20.61
CA GLU A 511 -3.71 60.72 -19.41
C GLU A 511 -4.51 59.69 -18.61
N GLY A 512 -3.83 58.65 -18.12
CA GLY A 512 -4.42 57.61 -17.28
C GLY A 512 -4.27 57.93 -15.80
N PHE A 513 -5.39 57.93 -15.06
CA PHE A 513 -5.41 58.19 -13.62
C PHE A 513 -5.84 56.95 -12.85
N SER A 514 -5.17 56.63 -11.74
CA SER A 514 -5.65 55.55 -10.85
C SER A 514 -7.01 55.92 -10.26
N PRO A 515 -7.93 54.95 -10.06
CA PRO A 515 -9.22 55.21 -9.40
C PRO A 515 -9.10 55.92 -8.05
N ILE A 516 -8.05 55.65 -7.28
CA ILE A 516 -7.78 56.32 -5.99
C ILE A 516 -7.42 57.80 -6.20
N ASP A 517 -6.62 58.12 -7.22
CA ASP A 517 -6.22 59.49 -7.50
C ASP A 517 -7.39 60.31 -8.05
N VAL A 518 -8.22 59.69 -8.90
CA VAL A 518 -9.49 60.28 -9.36
C VAL A 518 -10.41 60.55 -8.17
N ALA A 519 -10.60 59.58 -7.27
CA ALA A 519 -11.43 59.76 -6.08
C ALA A 519 -10.91 60.89 -5.17
N ARG A 520 -9.59 61.00 -4.95
CA ARG A 520 -8.99 62.13 -4.20
C ARG A 520 -9.24 63.47 -4.91
N ARG A 521 -9.10 63.51 -6.23
CA ARG A 521 -9.29 64.73 -7.04
C ARG A 521 -10.74 65.19 -7.03
N VAL A 522 -11.69 64.27 -7.19
CA VAL A 522 -13.13 64.54 -7.09
C VAL A 522 -13.49 65.03 -5.68
N LYS A 523 -12.96 64.38 -4.63
CA LYS A 523 -13.19 64.81 -3.23
C LYS A 523 -12.62 66.19 -2.93
N ALA A 524 -11.44 66.52 -3.46
CA ALA A 524 -10.85 67.86 -3.31
C ALA A 524 -11.63 68.93 -4.08
N GLY A 525 -12.26 68.55 -5.20
CA GLY A 525 -13.03 69.43 -6.07
C GLY A 525 -14.51 69.60 -5.70
N ILE A 526 -15.00 69.08 -4.58
CA ILE A 526 -16.43 69.06 -4.23
C ILE A 526 -17.10 70.44 -4.36
N GLU A 527 -16.44 71.51 -3.92
CA GLU A 527 -17.01 72.87 -3.96
C GLU A 527 -17.14 73.44 -5.38
N ARG A 528 -16.30 72.98 -6.33
CA ARG A 528 -16.28 73.46 -7.72
C ARG A 528 -17.02 72.53 -8.68
N ASP A 529 -16.83 71.23 -8.50
CA ASP A 529 -17.18 70.18 -9.45
C ASP A 529 -18.33 69.27 -8.90
N GLY A 530 -18.94 69.64 -7.77
CA GLY A 530 -20.03 68.91 -7.10
C GLY A 530 -21.45 69.22 -7.61
N TRP A 531 -21.58 69.58 -8.88
CA TRP A 531 -22.88 69.91 -9.52
C TRP A 531 -23.77 68.68 -9.73
N ILE A 532 -23.21 67.47 -9.66
CA ILE A 532 -23.99 66.21 -9.60
C ILE A 532 -24.24 65.87 -8.13
N PRO A 533 -25.49 65.93 -7.64
CA PRO A 533 -25.80 65.66 -6.24
C PRO A 533 -25.50 64.19 -5.86
N GLY A 534 -24.91 63.98 -4.68
CA GLY A 534 -24.61 62.65 -4.14
C GLY A 534 -24.93 62.55 -2.64
N PRO A 535 -25.31 61.35 -2.11
CA PRO A 535 -25.14 60.02 -2.73
C PRO A 535 -26.43 59.40 -3.30
N LEU A 536 -26.30 58.67 -4.41
CA LEU A 536 -27.39 57.85 -4.97
C LEU A 536 -27.61 56.62 -4.10
N GLN A 537 -28.84 56.38 -3.65
CA GLN A 537 -29.17 55.18 -2.89
C GLN A 537 -29.28 53.96 -3.83
N PRO A 538 -28.76 52.79 -3.45
CA PRO A 538 -28.91 51.56 -4.24
C PRO A 538 -30.38 51.26 -4.52
N GLY A 539 -30.73 51.06 -5.79
CA GLY A 539 -32.11 50.78 -6.23
C GLY A 539 -32.91 52.00 -6.72
N MET A 540 -32.32 53.21 -6.71
CA MET A 540 -32.92 54.34 -7.40
C MET A 540 -32.93 54.13 -8.91
N VAL A 541 -34.12 54.11 -9.49
CA VAL A 541 -34.34 54.12 -10.95
C VAL A 541 -34.04 55.53 -11.48
N CYS A 542 -33.50 55.63 -12.69
CA CYS A 542 -33.29 56.93 -13.34
C CYS A 542 -34.62 57.71 -13.36
N PRO A 543 -34.66 58.97 -12.92
CA PRO A 543 -35.90 59.75 -12.86
C PRO A 543 -36.49 60.04 -14.24
N LEU A 544 -35.68 59.90 -15.31
CA LEU A 544 -36.09 60.02 -16.70
C LEU A 544 -35.94 58.67 -17.40
N THR A 545 -36.93 58.33 -18.20
CA THR A 545 -36.87 57.23 -19.16
C THR A 545 -36.00 57.61 -20.36
N ASP A 546 -35.49 56.62 -21.10
CA ASP A 546 -34.70 56.84 -22.33
C ASP A 546 -35.38 57.78 -23.33
N ALA A 547 -36.72 57.73 -23.42
CA ALA A 547 -37.50 58.59 -24.30
C ALA A 547 -37.48 60.05 -23.83
N GLU A 548 -37.65 60.28 -22.53
CA GLU A 548 -37.62 61.62 -21.92
C GLU A 548 -36.23 62.23 -21.97
N VAL A 549 -35.17 61.42 -21.81
CA VAL A 549 -33.78 61.89 -21.97
C VAL A 549 -33.54 62.35 -23.41
N ARG A 550 -33.98 61.58 -24.41
CA ARG A 550 -33.86 62.00 -25.82
C ARG A 550 -34.64 63.28 -26.11
N GLN A 551 -35.83 63.43 -25.51
CA GLN A 551 -36.64 64.65 -25.65
C GLN A 551 -35.96 65.86 -24.99
N LEU A 552 -35.35 65.68 -23.81
CA LEU A 552 -34.59 66.71 -23.13
C LEU A 552 -33.41 67.20 -24.00
N TYR A 553 -32.63 66.28 -24.57
CA TYR A 553 -31.55 66.68 -25.49
C TYR A 553 -32.07 67.33 -26.77
N ALA A 554 -33.17 66.83 -27.35
CA ALA A 554 -33.79 67.43 -28.52
C ALA A 554 -34.31 68.85 -28.25
N SER A 555 -34.72 69.16 -27.01
CA SER A 555 -35.19 70.50 -26.65
C SER A 555 -34.13 71.60 -26.78
N GLN A 556 -32.83 71.24 -26.73
CA GLN A 556 -31.74 72.19 -26.96
C GLN A 556 -31.71 72.75 -28.38
N ASP A 557 -32.24 72.01 -29.37
CA ASP A 557 -32.39 72.50 -30.75
C ASP A 557 -33.71 73.27 -30.95
N THR A 558 -34.65 73.17 -29.99
CA THR A 558 -36.01 73.72 -30.15
C THR A 558 -36.21 75.04 -29.42
N LEU A 559 -35.50 75.26 -28.32
CA LEU A 559 -35.55 76.49 -27.52
C LEU A 559 -34.40 77.40 -27.91
N ALA A 560 -34.70 78.62 -28.36
CA ALA A 560 -33.67 79.61 -28.60
C ALA A 560 -33.14 80.14 -27.25
N PRO A 561 -31.89 80.65 -27.19
CA PRO A 561 -31.35 81.27 -25.98
C PRO A 561 -32.21 82.44 -25.45
N GLU A 562 -32.95 83.09 -26.35
CA GLU A 562 -33.90 84.15 -26.04
C GLU A 562 -35.13 83.62 -25.28
N ASP A 563 -35.62 82.42 -25.64
CA ASP A 563 -36.75 81.77 -24.98
C ASP A 563 -36.36 81.32 -23.56
N GLU A 564 -35.15 80.77 -23.39
CA GLU A 564 -34.62 80.41 -22.08
C GLU A 564 -34.45 81.64 -21.17
N ALA A 565 -33.94 82.74 -21.73
CA ALA A 565 -33.82 84.00 -20.99
C ALA A 565 -35.19 84.54 -20.56
N GLN A 566 -36.23 84.36 -21.39
CA GLN A 566 -37.58 84.79 -21.08
C GLN A 566 -38.25 83.92 -20.00
N LEU A 567 -38.00 82.61 -20.02
CA LEU A 567 -38.45 81.66 -19.00
C LEU A 567 -37.79 81.89 -17.63
N ALA A 568 -36.58 82.46 -17.62
CA ALA A 568 -35.88 82.83 -16.38
C ALA A 568 -36.39 84.14 -15.75
N VAL A 569 -37.21 84.93 -16.44
CA VAL A 569 -37.79 86.16 -15.88
C VAL A 569 -38.89 85.79 -14.87
N PRO A 570 -38.84 86.29 -13.63
CA PRO A 570 -39.88 86.03 -12.65
C PRO A 570 -41.20 86.61 -13.16
N GLN A 571 -42.21 85.75 -13.32
CA GLN A 571 -43.55 86.22 -13.68
C GLN A 571 -44.12 87.05 -12.53
N PRO A 572 -44.71 88.22 -12.79
CA PRO A 572 -45.33 89.03 -11.74
C PRO A 572 -46.44 88.25 -11.06
N ALA A 573 -46.56 88.40 -9.75
CA ALA A 573 -47.61 87.73 -9.00
C ALA A 573 -48.97 88.19 -9.55
N LEU A 574 -49.87 87.25 -9.86
CA LEU A 574 -51.22 87.54 -10.36
C LEU A 574 -52.00 88.52 -9.46
N ALA A 575 -51.66 88.56 -8.17
CA ALA A 575 -52.24 89.49 -7.19
C ALA A 575 -51.73 90.94 -7.31
N GLU A 576 -50.57 91.17 -7.93
CA GLU A 576 -49.98 92.51 -8.18
C GLU A 576 -50.42 93.11 -9.52
N LEU A 577 -51.11 92.32 -10.36
CA LEU A 577 -51.67 92.79 -11.62
C LEU A 577 -52.97 93.55 -11.36
N VAL A 578 -53.10 94.72 -11.99
CA VAL A 578 -54.32 95.55 -11.91
C VAL A 578 -55.51 94.76 -12.44
N THR A 579 -56.64 94.77 -11.71
CA THR A 579 -57.83 94.04 -12.16
C THR A 579 -58.37 94.63 -13.46
N PRO A 580 -59.04 93.85 -14.33
CA PRO A 580 -59.58 94.36 -15.58
C PRO A 580 -60.58 95.51 -15.41
N ALA A 581 -61.25 95.60 -14.25
CA ALA A 581 -62.15 96.70 -13.91
C ALA A 581 -61.38 97.98 -13.57
N ASP A 582 -60.36 97.87 -12.72
CA ASP A 582 -59.51 99.00 -12.32
C ASP A 582 -58.67 99.51 -13.51
N PHE A 583 -58.20 98.60 -14.37
CA PHE A 583 -57.49 98.97 -15.60
C PHE A 583 -58.39 99.75 -16.57
N ARG A 584 -59.65 99.33 -16.74
CA ARG A 584 -60.61 100.11 -17.53
C ARG A 584 -60.85 101.48 -16.91
N LEU A 585 -60.98 101.57 -15.59
CA LEU A 585 -61.16 102.84 -14.90
C LEU A 585 -59.96 103.78 -15.15
N LEU A 586 -58.74 103.29 -14.95
CA LEU A 586 -57.49 104.03 -15.21
C LEU A 586 -57.33 104.44 -16.67
N ALA A 587 -57.71 103.57 -17.62
CA ALA A 587 -57.70 103.89 -19.04
C ALA A 587 -58.73 104.98 -19.40
N THR A 588 -59.91 104.95 -18.76
CA THR A 588 -60.96 105.96 -18.96
C THR A 588 -60.58 107.30 -18.33
N GLU A 589 -59.98 107.28 -17.14
CA GLU A 589 -59.42 108.47 -16.49
C GLU A 589 -58.31 109.10 -17.32
N ARG A 590 -57.42 108.28 -17.89
CA ARG A 590 -56.36 108.77 -18.78
C ARG A 590 -56.91 109.35 -20.08
N ALA A 591 -57.87 108.68 -20.72
CA ALA A 591 -58.54 109.24 -21.90
C ALA A 591 -59.28 110.54 -21.58
N GLY A 592 -59.92 110.64 -20.41
CA GLY A 592 -60.57 111.86 -19.93
C GLY A 592 -59.61 112.97 -19.48
N ALA A 593 -58.38 112.62 -19.09
CA ALA A 593 -57.30 113.56 -18.80
C ALA A 593 -56.68 114.09 -20.11
N ASP A 594 -56.50 113.23 -21.11
CA ASP A 594 -55.99 113.61 -22.43
C ASP A 594 -56.98 114.53 -23.18
N VAL A 595 -58.30 114.29 -23.05
CA VAL A 595 -59.34 115.18 -23.59
C VAL A 595 -59.41 116.53 -22.84
N ARG A 596 -59.15 116.55 -21.53
CA ARG A 596 -59.05 117.79 -20.73
C ARG A 596 -57.75 118.56 -20.96
N ALA A 597 -56.71 117.91 -21.46
CA ALA A 597 -55.47 118.56 -21.85
C ALA A 597 -55.54 119.16 -23.28
N GLN A 598 -56.59 118.83 -24.06
CA GLN A 598 -56.79 119.28 -25.44
C GLN A 598 -57.97 120.27 -25.62
N ALA A 599 -58.72 120.59 -24.55
CA ALA A 599 -59.74 121.64 -24.48
C ALA A 599 -59.26 122.79 -23.59
#